data_AF-A0AAC9LBN7-F1
#
_entry.id   AF-A0AAC9LBN7-F1
#
_cell.length_a   1.000
_cell.length_b   1.000
_cell.length_c   1.000
_cell.angle_alpha   90.00
_cell.angle_beta   90.00
_cell.angle_gamma   90.00
#
_symmetry.space_group_name_H-M   'P 1'
#
loop_
_entity.id
_entity.type
_entity.pdbx_description
1 polymer ?
#
loop_
_entity_poly.entity_id
_entity_poly.type
_entity_poly.pdbx_seq_one_letter_code
_entity_poly.pdbx_strand_id
1 'polypeptide(L)'
;MSRSVVVSFLVGWQEDPFYYDWDDPEEYNHSIEEAAKDLQLSADLVAQITIWDDEYQATYKPDDYRNSGFPSVELEEAWRERGKVLAERIKRESPVVKSVDYRAEGLHPKGWCVF
;
A
#
# COMPACT_ATOMS: atom_id res chain seq x y z
N MET A 1 -17.59 16.34 -12.58
CA MET A 1 -17.37 15.94 -11.17
C MET A 1 -15.97 15.37 -11.13
N SER A 2 -15.07 15.93 -10.33
CA SER A 2 -13.74 15.34 -10.13
C SER A 2 -13.95 14.05 -9.34
N ARG A 3 -13.67 12.89 -9.96
CA ARG A 3 -13.77 11.59 -9.31
C ARG A 3 -12.75 11.53 -8.17
N SER A 4 -13.17 10.96 -7.04
CA SER A 4 -12.34 10.88 -5.83
C SER A 4 -12.27 9.42 -5.36
N VAL A 5 -11.07 8.85 -5.31
CA VAL A 5 -10.81 7.41 -5.12
C VAL A 5 -10.59 7.08 -3.66
N VAL A 6 -11.16 5.98 -3.17
CA VAL A 6 -10.79 5.40 -1.88
C VAL A 6 -9.74 4.32 -2.14
N VAL A 7 -8.53 4.52 -1.60
CA VAL A 7 -7.41 3.62 -1.82
C VAL A 7 -7.22 2.73 -0.60
N SER A 8 -7.29 1.43 -0.79
CA SER A 8 -6.78 0.43 0.16
C SER A 8 -5.29 0.23 -0.11
N PHE A 9 -4.44 0.67 0.83
CA PHE A 9 -2.99 0.49 0.76
C PHE A 9 -2.60 -0.72 1.64
N LEU A 10 -2.38 -1.85 0.98
CA LEU A 10 -2.25 -3.18 1.59
C LEU A 10 -1.14 -3.92 0.86
N VAL A 11 -0.27 -4.60 1.61
CA VAL A 11 0.72 -5.51 1.03
C VAL A 11 0.26 -6.96 1.16
N GLY A 12 0.60 -7.73 0.15
CA GLY A 12 0.55 -9.19 0.13
C GLY A 12 1.83 -9.69 -0.54
N TRP A 13 2.29 -10.89 -0.19
CA TRP A 13 3.43 -11.46 -0.89
C TRP A 13 3.08 -11.71 -2.35
N GLN A 14 3.99 -11.28 -3.24
CA GLN A 14 3.84 -11.37 -4.69
C GLN A 14 2.68 -10.53 -5.26
N GLU A 15 2.24 -9.52 -4.52
CA GLU A 15 1.16 -8.61 -4.90
C GLU A 15 1.62 -7.15 -4.79
N ASP A 16 1.10 -6.29 -5.66
CA ASP A 16 1.33 -4.84 -5.59
C ASP A 16 0.53 -4.19 -4.44
N PRO A 17 0.93 -3.02 -3.93
CA PRO A 17 0.38 -2.52 -2.67
C PRO A 17 -0.95 -1.74 -2.80
N PHE A 18 -1.51 -1.61 -4.01
CA PHE A 18 -2.65 -0.74 -4.30
C PHE A 18 -3.92 -1.49 -4.67
N TYR A 19 -4.97 -1.22 -3.90
CA TYR A 19 -6.31 -1.77 -4.13
C TYR A 19 -7.33 -0.63 -4.18
N TYR A 20 -8.07 -0.50 -5.28
CA TYR A 20 -9.14 0.51 -5.38
C TYR A 20 -10.08 0.21 -6.54
N ASP A 21 -11.26 0.81 -6.48
CA ASP A 21 -12.23 0.87 -7.56
C ASP A 21 -12.51 2.33 -7.96
N TRP A 22 -12.94 2.52 -9.20
CA TRP A 22 -13.38 3.83 -9.71
C TRP A 22 -14.90 3.99 -9.70
N ASP A 23 -15.64 2.92 -9.96
CA ASP A 23 -17.10 2.91 -10.09
C ASP A 23 -17.70 1.49 -9.83
N ASP A 24 -16.93 0.53 -9.32
CA ASP A 24 -17.35 -0.87 -9.11
C ASP A 24 -17.40 -1.16 -7.60
N PRO A 25 -18.38 -1.90 -7.05
CA PRO A 25 -18.33 -2.33 -5.66
C PRO A 25 -17.11 -3.21 -5.28
N GLU A 26 -16.37 -3.78 -6.23
CA GLU A 26 -15.18 -4.61 -6.00
C GLU A 26 -13.85 -3.85 -6.14
N GLU A 27 -13.01 -3.92 -5.10
CA GLU A 27 -11.64 -3.40 -5.12
C GLU A 27 -10.72 -4.39 -5.85
N TYR A 28 -10.03 -3.91 -6.89
CA TYR A 28 -9.03 -4.70 -7.63
C TYR A 28 -7.62 -4.28 -7.27
N ASN A 29 -6.66 -5.21 -7.34
CA ASN A 29 -5.25 -4.90 -7.27
C ASN A 29 -4.81 -4.18 -8.54
N HIS A 30 -4.03 -3.11 -8.39
CA HIS A 30 -3.45 -2.34 -9.49
C HIS A 30 -1.93 -2.32 -9.34
N SER A 31 -1.22 -2.46 -10.44
CA SER A 31 0.23 -2.35 -10.43
C SER A 31 0.67 -0.96 -9.96
N ILE A 32 1.88 -0.86 -9.41
CA ILE A 32 2.42 0.42 -8.96
C ILE A 32 2.50 1.44 -10.11
N GLU A 33 2.77 1.01 -11.36
CA GLU A 33 2.79 1.89 -12.53
C GLU A 33 1.40 2.37 -12.96
N GLU A 34 0.38 1.53 -12.84
CA GLU A 34 -1.01 1.92 -13.08
C GLU A 34 -1.47 2.89 -12.00
N ALA A 35 -1.28 2.54 -10.72
CA ALA A 35 -1.61 3.40 -9.59
C ALA A 35 -0.90 4.75 -9.63
N ALA A 36 0.36 4.80 -10.06
CA ALA A 36 1.09 6.05 -10.22
C ALA A 36 0.40 7.01 -11.21
N LYS A 37 -0.13 6.47 -12.33
CA LYS A 37 -0.83 7.27 -13.35
C LYS A 37 -2.23 7.65 -12.89
N ASP A 38 -2.97 6.66 -12.39
CA ASP A 38 -4.37 6.79 -12.00
C ASP A 38 -4.55 7.72 -10.80
N LEU A 39 -3.70 7.54 -9.80
CA LEU A 39 -3.68 8.37 -8.58
C LEU A 39 -2.81 9.62 -8.73
N GLN A 40 -2.17 9.82 -9.89
CA GLN A 40 -1.32 10.99 -10.18
C GLN A 40 -0.22 11.22 -9.13
N LEU A 41 0.49 10.15 -8.77
CA LEU A 41 1.55 10.18 -7.76
C LEU A 41 2.86 10.74 -8.32
N SER A 42 3.65 11.37 -7.46
CA SER A 42 4.98 11.84 -7.82
C SER A 42 5.95 10.66 -8.01
N ALA A 43 6.92 10.80 -8.92
CA ALA A 43 7.94 9.76 -9.15
C ALA A 43 8.76 9.44 -7.89
N ASP A 44 9.00 10.45 -7.04
CA ASP A 44 9.65 10.27 -5.73
C ASP A 44 8.81 9.39 -4.80
N LEU A 45 7.51 9.66 -4.69
CA LEU A 45 6.61 8.87 -3.86
C LEU A 45 6.52 7.42 -4.36
N VAL A 46 6.42 7.22 -5.66
CA VAL A 46 6.41 5.88 -6.28
C VAL A 46 7.69 5.11 -5.95
N ALA A 47 8.86 5.75 -6.07
CA ALA A 47 10.13 5.11 -5.73
C ALA A 47 10.20 4.72 -4.24
N GLN A 48 9.71 5.57 -3.34
CA GLN A 48 9.70 5.27 -1.91
C GLN A 48 8.74 4.13 -1.55
N ILE A 49 7.58 4.06 -2.21
CA ILE A 49 6.62 2.95 -2.05
C ILE A 49 7.22 1.66 -2.59
N THR A 50 7.91 1.70 -3.73
CA THR A 50 8.58 0.53 -4.32
C THR A 50 9.61 -0.04 -3.34
N ILE A 51 10.48 0.80 -2.78
CA ILE A 51 11.49 0.37 -1.80
C ILE A 51 10.83 -0.24 -0.56
N TRP A 52 9.76 0.39 -0.08
CA TRP A 52 9.02 -0.10 1.09
C TRP A 52 8.33 -1.45 0.83
N ASP A 53 7.77 -1.67 -0.37
CA ASP A 53 7.19 -2.94 -0.75
C ASP A 53 8.27 -4.01 -0.97
N ASP A 54 9.36 -3.69 -1.66
CA ASP A 54 10.50 -4.59 -1.86
C ASP A 54 11.06 -5.12 -0.53
N GLU A 55 11.11 -4.28 0.51
CA GLU A 55 11.47 -4.69 1.87
C GLU A 55 10.55 -5.78 2.42
N TYR A 56 9.24 -5.68 2.17
CA TYR A 56 8.26 -6.70 2.55
C TYR A 56 8.40 -7.97 1.70
N GLN A 57 8.51 -7.82 0.38
CA GLN A 57 8.68 -8.95 -0.55
C GLN A 57 9.95 -9.74 -0.26
N ALA A 58 11.03 -9.08 0.17
CA ALA A 58 12.28 -9.74 0.57
C ALA A 58 12.14 -10.65 1.80
N THR A 59 11.07 -10.49 2.59
CA THR A 59 10.77 -11.38 3.72
C THR A 59 10.13 -12.71 3.30
N TYR A 60 9.66 -12.81 2.05
CA TYR A 60 9.01 -14.00 1.53
C TYR A 60 10.01 -15.12 1.25
N LYS A 61 9.74 -16.31 1.81
CA LYS A 61 10.50 -17.54 1.58
C LYS A 61 9.65 -18.51 0.76
N PRO A 62 9.85 -18.61 -0.57
CA PRO A 62 9.01 -19.44 -1.43
C PRO A 62 9.05 -20.93 -1.05
N ASP A 63 10.20 -21.41 -0.56
CA ASP A 63 10.38 -22.80 -0.13
C ASP A 63 9.92 -23.06 1.32
N ASP A 64 9.62 -22.00 2.09
CA ASP A 64 9.23 -22.10 3.50
C ASP A 64 8.27 -20.96 3.90
N TYR A 65 7.09 -20.97 3.26
CA TYR A 65 6.08 -19.93 3.42
C TYR A 65 5.67 -19.66 4.87
N ARG A 66 5.76 -20.67 5.75
CA ARG A 66 5.38 -20.56 7.17
C ARG A 66 6.38 -19.74 7.99
N ASN A 67 7.62 -19.64 7.52
CA ASN A 67 8.69 -18.89 8.18
C ASN A 67 9.07 -17.64 7.37
N SER A 68 8.24 -17.23 6.42
CA SER A 68 8.28 -15.90 5.81
C SER A 68 7.94 -14.82 6.85
N GLY A 69 8.35 -13.59 6.59
CA GLY A 69 8.13 -12.44 7.48
C GLY A 69 9.42 -11.87 8.04
N PHE A 70 9.28 -10.75 8.76
CA PHE A 70 10.43 -10.01 9.27
C PHE A 70 11.23 -10.81 10.31
N PRO A 71 12.55 -10.62 10.38
CA PRO A 71 13.40 -11.36 11.33
C PRO A 71 13.24 -10.88 12.78
N SER A 72 12.60 -9.73 13.01
CA SER A 72 12.23 -9.25 14.34
C SER A 72 11.01 -8.34 14.30
N VAL A 73 10.32 -8.24 15.43
CA VAL A 73 9.11 -7.41 15.60
C VAL A 73 9.45 -5.93 15.44
N GLU A 74 10.63 -5.49 15.89
CA GLU A 74 11.05 -4.09 15.81
C GLU A 74 11.25 -3.64 14.36
N LEU A 75 11.75 -4.52 13.50
CA LEU A 75 11.92 -4.23 12.07
C LEU A 75 10.58 -4.14 11.34
N GLU A 76 9.66 -5.03 11.70
CA GLU A 76 8.29 -5.02 11.21
C GLU A 76 7.54 -3.76 11.64
N GLU A 77 7.63 -3.36 12.91
CA GLU A 77 7.05 -2.12 13.41
C GLU A 77 7.63 -0.89 12.71
N ALA A 78 8.95 -0.83 12.54
CA ALA A 78 9.60 0.26 11.83
C ALA A 78 9.17 0.33 10.35
N TRP A 79 8.98 -0.81 9.70
CA TRP A 79 8.43 -0.89 8.34
C TRP A 79 6.97 -0.42 8.30
N ARG A 80 6.15 -0.80 9.29
CA ARG A 80 4.75 -0.34 9.38
C ARG A 80 4.64 1.17 9.56
N GLU A 81 5.48 1.78 10.38
CA GLU A 81 5.51 3.23 10.57
C GLU A 81 5.92 3.97 9.29
N ARG A 82 6.88 3.44 8.52
CA ARG A 82 7.19 3.98 7.18
C ARG A 82 5.97 3.91 6.26
N GLY A 83 5.24 2.80 6.26
CA GLY A 83 4.01 2.64 5.48
C GLY A 83 2.93 3.68 5.82
N LYS A 84 2.77 4.05 7.10
CA LYS A 84 1.84 5.13 7.52
C LYS A 84 2.24 6.48 6.92
N VAL A 85 3.52 6.81 6.97
CA VAL A 85 4.04 8.07 6.38
C VAL A 85 3.79 8.10 4.87
N LEU A 86 3.95 6.97 4.18
CA LEU A 86 3.65 6.85 2.76
C LEU A 86 2.15 7.00 2.48
N ALA A 87 1.27 6.38 3.26
CA ALA A 87 -0.19 6.52 3.14
C ALA A 87 -0.63 7.99 3.29
N GLU A 88 -0.09 8.70 4.28
CA GLU A 88 -0.34 10.13 4.46
C GLU A 88 0.16 10.95 3.26
N ARG A 89 1.35 10.62 2.71
CA ARG A 89 1.87 11.26 1.49
C ARG A 89 0.97 11.02 0.28
N ILE A 90 0.48 9.81 0.06
CA ILE A 90 -0.46 9.47 -1.03
C ILE A 90 -1.67 10.39 -0.93
N LYS A 91 -2.28 10.49 0.26
CA LYS A 91 -3.45 11.33 0.48
C LYS A 91 -3.18 12.82 0.22
N ARG A 92 -2.00 13.30 0.63
CA ARG A 92 -1.61 14.71 0.55
C ARG A 92 -1.20 15.14 -0.86
N GLU A 93 -0.49 14.29 -1.59
CA GLU A 93 0.07 14.60 -2.90
C GLU A 93 -0.90 14.33 -4.04
N SER A 94 -1.77 13.32 -3.91
CA SER A 94 -2.73 12.99 -4.96
C SER A 94 -3.95 13.92 -4.95
N PRO A 95 -4.27 14.59 -6.08
CA PRO A 95 -5.47 15.41 -6.19
C PRO A 95 -6.76 14.59 -6.35
N VAL A 96 -6.65 13.29 -6.62
CA VAL A 96 -7.80 12.40 -6.89
C VAL A 96 -8.07 11.42 -5.75
N VAL A 97 -7.15 11.25 -4.80
CA VAL A 97 -7.37 10.37 -3.65
C VAL A 97 -8.27 11.04 -2.61
N LYS A 98 -9.42 10.44 -2.35
CA LYS A 98 -10.37 10.88 -1.33
C LYS A 98 -9.92 10.51 0.08
N SER A 99 -9.42 9.29 0.25
CA SER A 99 -8.96 8.74 1.53
C SER A 99 -8.07 7.54 1.25
N VAL A 100 -7.12 7.27 2.16
CA VAL A 100 -6.28 6.07 2.11
C VAL A 100 -6.56 5.22 3.34
N ASP A 101 -7.02 3.98 3.13
CA ASP A 101 -7.14 2.95 4.16
C ASP A 101 -5.85 2.14 4.20
N TYR A 102 -4.98 2.45 5.16
CA TYR A 102 -3.73 1.73 5.33
C TYR A 102 -3.95 0.46 6.17
N ARG A 103 -3.81 -0.70 5.52
CA ARG A 103 -4.23 -1.98 6.10
C ARG A 103 -3.11 -2.88 6.59
N ALA A 104 -1.84 -2.49 6.41
CA ALA A 104 -0.62 -3.12 6.94
C ALA A 104 -0.72 -4.65 7.15
N GLU A 105 -0.26 -5.47 6.19
CA GLU A 105 -0.30 -6.95 6.25
C GLU A 105 -1.68 -7.53 6.64
N GLY A 106 -2.77 -6.77 6.48
CA GLY A 106 -4.12 -7.22 6.86
C GLY A 106 -4.38 -7.31 8.36
N LEU A 107 -3.46 -6.83 9.23
CA LEU A 107 -3.70 -6.75 10.68
C LEU A 107 -4.81 -5.77 11.05
N HIS A 108 -5.09 -4.83 10.14
CA HIS A 108 -6.10 -3.81 10.35
C HIS A 108 -7.33 -4.11 9.49
N PRO A 109 -8.52 -4.28 10.11
CA PRO A 109 -9.75 -4.45 9.35
C PRO A 109 -10.01 -3.21 8.46
N LYS A 110 -10.78 -3.39 7.39
CA LYS A 110 -11.16 -2.30 6.48
C LYS A 110 -11.70 -1.09 7.28
N GLY A 111 -11.15 0.10 7.03
CA GLY A 111 -11.54 1.36 7.67
C GLY A 111 -10.87 1.66 9.02
N TRP A 112 -9.80 0.95 9.39
CA TRP A 112 -9.16 1.10 10.71
C TRP A 112 -8.13 2.24 10.77
N CYS A 113 -7.40 2.50 9.69
CA CYS A 113 -6.46 3.63 9.63
C CYS A 113 -6.70 4.42 8.34
N VAL A 114 -7.54 5.45 8.47
CA VAL A 114 -7.95 6.30 7.35
C VAL A 114 -7.22 7.64 7.43
N PHE A 115 -6.48 7.98 6.38
CA PHE A 115 -5.80 9.27 6.19
C PHE A 115 -6.54 10.14 5.18
#